data_AF-A0A2G4HFE5-F1
#
_entry.id   AF-A0A2G4HFE5-F1
#
_cell.length_a   1.000
_cell.length_b   1.000
_cell.length_c   1.000
_cell.angle_alpha   90.00
_cell.angle_beta   90.00
_cell.angle_gamma   90.00
#
_symmetry.space_group_name_H-M   'P 1'
#
loop_
_entity.id
_entity.type
_entity.pdbx_description
1 polymer ?
#
loop_
_entity_poly.entity_id
_entity_poly.type
_entity_poly.pdbx_seq_one_letter_code
_entity_poly.pdbx_strand_id
1 'polypeptide(L)'
;SRGGAEWSGAAVDVPTGRLYVTSNRVVSKITVIANDERERDPKFPPSAGETLYIERCASCHTTNRQGVGMVPPLLGLKARMTEAEVEEIIVKGRGVMPPNLVPDAAPRRDLIDFLLRRNQPPSRSGGGGTGATDHPRYFFNGFGFLNDHEGYPGIKPPWGLLNCYDLNTGKILWRSPLGEHPELAKAGLPKTGAHNLGGASVTAGGLVFVAGTADEKLRAFDAETGAELWSAKLPFAGTAAPAIYEVNGRQFVVITATGGGRVGGASGPGDAYVAFALPPR
;
A
#
# COMPACT_ATOMS: atom_id res chain seq x y z
N SER A 1 -2.69 -2.49 16.72
CA SER A 1 -3.08 -1.34 15.88
C SER A 1 -1.89 -0.98 15.01
N ARG A 2 -2.07 -0.60 13.73
CA ARG A 2 -0.94 -0.39 12.80
C ARG A 2 -0.11 0.89 12.99
N GLY A 3 -0.22 1.61 14.11
CA GLY A 3 0.63 2.77 14.41
C GLY A 3 0.75 3.77 13.23
N GLY A 4 1.86 4.51 13.19
CA GLY A 4 2.19 5.51 12.16
C GLY A 4 2.32 4.99 10.71
N ALA A 5 2.28 3.67 10.47
CA ALA A 5 2.65 3.06 9.18
C ALA A 5 1.53 3.05 8.13
N GLU A 6 0.29 3.35 8.52
CA GLU A 6 -0.88 3.50 7.63
C GLU A 6 -1.39 4.95 7.62
N TRP A 7 -0.56 5.91 8.06
CA TRP A 7 -0.94 7.33 8.08
C TRP A 7 -1.03 7.86 6.65
N SER A 8 -2.23 7.84 6.10
CA SER A 8 -2.54 8.42 4.80
C SER A 8 -2.76 9.94 4.84
N GLY A 9 -2.53 10.56 6.00
CA GLY A 9 -2.72 11.99 6.25
C GLY A 9 -3.90 12.25 7.19
N ALA A 10 -3.77 13.26 8.04
CA ALA A 10 -4.81 13.70 8.97
C ALA A 10 -5.13 15.18 8.73
N ALA A 11 -6.35 15.58 9.08
CA ALA A 11 -6.77 16.97 9.02
C ALA A 11 -6.96 17.51 10.44
N VAL A 12 -6.49 18.72 10.69
CA VAL A 12 -6.72 19.43 11.95
C VAL A 12 -7.61 20.63 11.66
N ASP A 13 -8.73 20.72 12.37
CA ASP A 13 -9.55 21.93 12.46
C ASP A 13 -9.05 22.75 13.66
N VAL A 14 -8.19 23.73 13.37
CA VAL A 14 -7.49 24.53 14.39
C VAL A 14 -8.47 25.29 15.30
N PRO A 15 -9.50 26.01 14.79
CA PRO A 15 -10.50 26.66 15.63
C PRO A 15 -11.18 25.77 16.66
N THR A 16 -11.49 24.51 16.31
CA THR A 16 -12.21 23.60 17.22
C THR A 16 -11.29 22.66 17.97
N GLY A 17 -9.99 22.62 17.63
CA GLY A 17 -9.02 21.68 18.19
C GLY A 17 -9.31 20.22 17.84
N ARG A 18 -10.00 19.95 16.72
CA ARG A 18 -10.38 18.58 16.31
C ARG A 18 -9.37 18.01 15.31
N LEU A 19 -9.01 16.75 15.51
CA LEU A 19 -8.17 15.95 14.61
C LEU A 19 -9.01 14.86 13.94
N TYR A 20 -9.06 14.87 12.61
CA TYR A 20 -9.68 13.86 11.77
C TYR A 20 -8.61 12.95 11.18
N VAL A 21 -8.65 11.66 11.54
CA VAL A 21 -7.63 10.70 11.14
C VAL A 21 -8.24 9.36 10.78
N THR A 22 -7.79 8.81 9.66
CA THR A 22 -8.20 7.49 9.20
C THR A 22 -7.42 6.41 9.94
N SER A 23 -7.99 5.20 10.01
CA SER A 23 -7.30 4.05 10.59
C SER A 23 -7.80 2.74 10.01
N ASN A 24 -6.93 1.74 10.04
CA ASN A 24 -7.24 0.37 9.66
C ASN A 24 -7.28 -0.56 10.90
N ARG A 25 -8.40 -1.25 11.05
CA ARG A 25 -8.61 -2.34 12.00
C ARG A 25 -8.45 -3.66 11.27
N VAL A 26 -7.21 -3.96 10.93
CA VAL A 26 -6.81 -5.20 10.26
C VAL A 26 -5.59 -5.79 10.98
N VAL A 27 -5.53 -7.12 11.06
CA VAL A 27 -4.45 -7.82 11.75
C VAL A 27 -3.36 -8.15 10.75
N SER A 28 -2.15 -7.62 10.98
CA SER A 28 -0.95 -8.05 10.26
C SER A 28 -0.28 -9.22 10.94
N LYS A 29 0.14 -10.20 10.14
CA LYS A 29 1.20 -11.13 10.49
C LYS A 29 2.53 -10.55 10.03
N ILE A 30 3.32 -10.06 10.98
CA ILE A 30 4.70 -9.65 10.74
C ILE A 30 5.54 -10.93 10.74
N THR A 31 6.14 -11.25 9.60
CA THR A 31 7.08 -12.37 9.49
C THR A 31 8.44 -11.85 9.09
N VAL A 32 9.46 -12.57 9.55
CA VAL A 32 10.83 -12.39 9.09
C VAL A 32 11.29 -13.69 8.46
N ILE A 33 12.15 -13.59 7.46
CA ILE A 33 12.70 -14.75 6.75
C ILE A 33 14.20 -14.71 6.90
N ALA A 34 14.80 -15.88 7.14
CA ALA A 34 16.24 -16.02 7.16
C ALA A 34 16.80 -15.68 5.78
N ASN A 35 17.78 -14.78 5.75
CA ASN A 35 18.58 -14.47 4.59
C ASN A 35 19.81 -15.37 4.61
N ASP A 36 19.67 -16.49 3.93
CA ASP A 36 20.77 -17.41 3.61
C ASP A 36 21.53 -17.00 2.35
N GLU A 37 21.23 -15.81 1.80
CA GLU A 37 21.85 -15.34 0.59
C GLU A 37 23.25 -14.77 0.84
N ARG A 38 24.18 -15.20 0.00
CA ARG A 38 25.59 -14.83 0.06
C ARG A 38 25.87 -13.64 -0.85
N GLU A 39 26.75 -12.75 -0.42
CA GLU A 39 27.28 -11.70 -1.29
C GLU A 39 28.25 -12.30 -2.31
N ARG A 40 28.11 -11.89 -3.58
CA ARG A 40 29.01 -12.26 -4.68
C ARG A 40 30.41 -11.72 -4.39
N ASP A 41 31.45 -12.51 -4.64
CA ASP A 41 32.81 -11.97 -4.69
C ASP A 41 32.95 -11.06 -5.93
N PRO A 42 33.24 -9.77 -5.76
CA PRO A 42 33.32 -8.81 -6.87
C PRO A 42 34.36 -9.17 -7.93
N LYS A 43 35.30 -10.09 -7.63
CA LYS A 43 36.32 -10.58 -8.58
C LYS A 43 35.75 -11.43 -9.73
N PHE A 44 34.59 -12.05 -9.55
CA PHE A 44 33.95 -12.84 -10.61
C PHE A 44 32.91 -11.98 -11.34
N PRO A 45 32.78 -12.09 -12.68
CA PRO A 45 31.78 -11.33 -13.43
C PRO A 45 30.35 -11.70 -12.97
N PRO A 46 29.38 -10.79 -13.13
CA PRO A 46 27.98 -11.10 -12.88
C PRO A 46 27.50 -12.22 -13.82
N SER A 47 26.55 -13.03 -13.36
CA SER A 47 25.88 -13.98 -14.26
C SER A 47 25.01 -13.23 -15.29
N ALA A 48 24.57 -13.92 -16.35
CA ALA A 48 23.65 -13.35 -17.34
C ALA A 48 22.36 -12.81 -16.67
N GLY A 49 21.80 -13.58 -15.73
CA GLY A 49 20.63 -13.16 -14.95
C GLY A 49 20.90 -11.99 -14.01
N GLU A 50 22.09 -11.90 -13.40
CA GLU A 50 22.47 -10.75 -12.56
C GLU A 50 22.61 -9.47 -13.40
N THR A 51 23.22 -9.58 -14.58
CA THR A 51 23.36 -8.46 -15.53
C THR A 51 21.97 -7.94 -15.94
N LEU A 52 21.08 -8.85 -16.34
CA LEU A 52 19.72 -8.52 -16.72
C LEU A 52 18.92 -7.89 -15.57
N TYR A 53 19.13 -8.38 -14.34
CA TYR A 53 18.54 -7.79 -13.15
C TYR A 53 18.98 -6.35 -12.92
N ILE A 54 20.29 -6.07 -13.03
CA ILE A 54 20.85 -4.73 -12.86
C ILE A 54 20.25 -3.78 -13.89
N GLU A 55 20.14 -4.21 -15.15
CA GLU A 55 19.63 -3.38 -16.25
C GLU A 55 18.13 -3.08 -16.13
N ARG A 56 17.31 -4.05 -15.71
CA ARG A 56 15.84 -3.95 -15.86
C ARG A 56 15.07 -3.89 -14.55
N CYS A 57 15.69 -4.24 -13.43
CA CYS A 57 14.98 -4.42 -12.16
C CYS A 57 15.56 -3.59 -11.01
N ALA A 58 16.88 -3.34 -11.01
CA ALA A 58 17.57 -2.72 -9.88
C ALA A 58 17.18 -1.26 -9.62
N SER A 59 16.64 -0.55 -10.62
CA SER A 59 16.09 0.81 -10.44
C SER A 59 14.95 0.85 -9.41
N CYS A 60 14.14 -0.20 -9.34
CA CYS A 60 13.01 -0.33 -8.42
C CYS A 60 13.35 -1.25 -7.24
N HIS A 61 14.02 -2.38 -7.49
CA HIS A 61 14.30 -3.39 -6.47
C HIS A 61 15.64 -3.22 -5.76
N THR A 62 16.38 -2.15 -6.06
CA THR A 62 17.74 -1.84 -5.61
C THR A 62 18.78 -2.86 -6.06
N THR A 63 20.05 -2.46 -6.20
CA THR A 63 21.12 -3.39 -6.64
C THR A 63 21.33 -4.55 -5.66
N ASN A 64 21.04 -4.33 -4.38
CA ASN A 64 21.11 -5.35 -3.33
C ASN A 64 19.80 -6.13 -3.13
N ARG A 65 18.79 -5.91 -3.97
CA ARG A 65 17.51 -6.66 -3.97
C ARG A 65 16.66 -6.48 -2.73
N GLN A 66 16.95 -5.47 -1.91
CA GLN A 66 16.19 -5.16 -0.70
C GLN A 66 14.86 -4.46 -1.02
N GLY A 67 14.70 -3.95 -2.24
CA GLY A 67 13.56 -3.10 -2.58
C GLY A 67 13.67 -1.74 -1.92
N VAL A 68 12.76 -0.84 -2.27
CA VAL A 68 12.67 0.50 -1.69
C VAL A 68 11.22 0.93 -1.59
N GLY A 69 10.85 1.50 -0.44
CA GLY A 69 9.52 2.02 -0.16
C GLY A 69 8.39 1.00 -0.40
N MET A 70 7.76 1.09 -1.57
CA MET A 70 6.61 0.29 -1.98
C MET A 70 6.99 -0.95 -2.79
N VAL A 71 8.23 -1.03 -3.27
CA VAL A 71 8.76 -2.15 -4.06
C VAL A 71 9.30 -3.22 -3.10
N PRO A 72 8.80 -4.46 -3.16
CA PRO A 72 9.15 -5.48 -2.17
C PRO A 72 10.60 -5.97 -2.31
N PRO A 73 11.20 -6.47 -1.21
CA PRO A 73 12.47 -7.18 -1.27
C PRO A 73 12.34 -8.47 -2.08
N LEU A 74 13.35 -8.76 -2.89
CA LEU A 74 13.50 -10.04 -3.60
C LEU A 74 14.47 -10.99 -2.87
N LEU A 75 15.01 -10.57 -1.71
CA LEU A 75 15.73 -11.46 -0.80
C LEU A 75 14.80 -12.59 -0.32
N GLY A 76 15.33 -13.81 -0.26
CA GLY A 76 14.62 -15.00 0.22
C GLY A 76 13.42 -15.39 -0.65
N LEU A 77 13.40 -15.00 -1.93
CA LEU A 77 12.27 -15.25 -2.84
C LEU A 77 11.92 -16.74 -2.94
N LYS A 78 12.94 -17.61 -3.00
CA LYS A 78 12.79 -19.08 -3.07
C LYS A 78 11.97 -19.69 -1.93
N ALA A 79 11.93 -19.04 -0.77
CA ALA A 79 11.20 -19.51 0.39
C ALA A 79 9.70 -19.13 0.37
N ARG A 80 9.30 -18.27 -0.58
CA ARG A 80 7.98 -17.64 -0.62
C ARG A 80 7.19 -17.87 -1.89
N MET A 81 7.89 -18.12 -3.00
CA MET A 81 7.27 -18.20 -4.32
C MET A 81 7.89 -19.33 -5.11
N THR A 82 7.05 -20.00 -5.88
CA THR A 82 7.44 -20.98 -6.89
C THR A 82 7.97 -20.25 -8.13
N GLU A 83 8.71 -20.97 -8.97
CA GLU A 83 9.20 -20.46 -10.25
C GLU A 83 8.06 -19.97 -11.16
N ALA A 84 6.97 -20.74 -11.24
CA ALA A 84 5.81 -20.38 -12.06
C ALA A 84 5.18 -19.06 -11.61
N GLU A 85 5.05 -18.82 -10.30
CA GLU A 85 4.51 -17.56 -9.77
C GLU A 85 5.46 -16.38 -10.03
N VAL A 86 6.77 -16.60 -9.95
CA VAL A 86 7.77 -15.56 -10.28
C VAL A 86 7.72 -15.22 -11.76
N GLU A 87 7.68 -16.23 -12.63
CA GLU A 87 7.58 -16.03 -14.08
C GLU A 87 6.28 -15.30 -14.46
N GLU A 88 5.15 -15.69 -13.87
CA GLU A 88 3.87 -15.04 -14.12
C GLU A 88 3.92 -13.54 -13.77
N ILE A 89 4.52 -13.17 -12.65
CA ILE A 89 4.68 -11.76 -12.26
C ILE A 89 5.61 -11.00 -13.22
N ILE A 90 6.70 -11.62 -13.68
CA ILE A 90 7.61 -10.99 -14.66
C ILE A 90 6.89 -10.74 -15.99
N VAL A 91 6.02 -11.66 -16.42
CA VAL A 91 5.30 -11.58 -17.68
C VAL A 91 4.11 -10.62 -17.58
N LYS A 92 3.28 -10.75 -16.55
CA LYS A 92 2.02 -10.01 -16.41
C LYS A 92 2.13 -8.71 -15.62
N GLY A 93 3.24 -8.50 -14.91
CA GLY A 93 3.36 -7.40 -13.96
C GLY A 93 2.50 -7.61 -12.71
N ARG A 94 2.68 -6.76 -11.70
CA ARG A 94 1.83 -6.76 -10.50
C ARG A 94 1.86 -5.41 -9.79
N GLY A 95 0.70 -4.78 -9.63
CA GLY A 95 0.60 -3.46 -9.01
C GLY A 95 1.38 -2.42 -9.84
N VAL A 96 2.40 -1.81 -9.25
CA VAL A 96 3.29 -0.85 -9.95
C VAL A 96 4.41 -1.52 -10.75
N MET A 97 4.60 -2.84 -10.63
CA MET A 97 5.59 -3.57 -11.43
C MET A 97 5.09 -3.72 -12.87
N PRO A 98 5.80 -3.17 -13.88
CA PRO A 98 5.36 -3.24 -15.26
C PRO A 98 5.44 -4.68 -15.81
N PRO A 99 4.56 -5.04 -16.77
CA PRO A 99 4.58 -6.35 -17.40
C PRO A 99 5.74 -6.51 -18.38
N ASN A 100 6.04 -7.76 -18.69
CA ASN A 100 6.87 -8.20 -19.81
C ASN A 100 8.25 -7.53 -19.90
N LEU A 101 8.88 -7.28 -18.74
CA LEU A 101 10.21 -6.65 -18.64
C LEU A 101 11.30 -7.48 -19.33
N VAL A 102 11.11 -8.79 -19.44
CA VAL A 102 12.00 -9.73 -20.14
C VAL A 102 11.14 -10.65 -21.01
N PRO A 103 10.89 -10.29 -22.29
CA PRO A 103 9.95 -11.02 -23.14
C PRO A 103 10.48 -12.37 -23.61
N ASP A 104 11.80 -12.46 -23.83
CA ASP A 104 12.45 -13.64 -24.37
C ASP A 104 12.60 -14.74 -23.30
N ALA A 105 12.24 -15.97 -23.64
CA ALA A 105 12.19 -17.08 -22.68
C ALA A 105 13.55 -17.45 -22.09
N ALA A 106 14.62 -17.46 -22.91
CA ALA A 106 15.96 -17.83 -22.44
C ALA A 106 16.55 -16.79 -21.46
N PRO A 107 16.61 -15.48 -21.79
CA PRO A 107 17.01 -14.45 -20.82
C PRO A 107 16.12 -14.39 -19.56
N ARG A 108 14.81 -14.64 -19.71
CA ARG A 108 13.89 -14.69 -18.57
C ARG A 108 14.24 -15.85 -17.62
N ARG A 109 14.61 -17.01 -18.17
CA ARG A 109 15.07 -18.15 -17.36
C ARG A 109 16.36 -17.82 -16.60
N ASP A 110 17.33 -17.17 -17.23
CA ASP A 110 18.56 -16.74 -16.56
C ASP A 110 18.28 -15.77 -15.40
N LEU A 111 17.36 -14.82 -15.61
CA LEU A 111 16.89 -13.92 -14.56
C LEU A 111 16.22 -14.68 -13.41
N ILE A 112 15.30 -15.60 -13.71
CA ILE A 112 14.62 -16.43 -12.71
C ILE A 112 15.64 -17.24 -11.90
N ASP A 113 16.63 -17.85 -12.56
CA ASP A 113 17.69 -18.61 -11.89
C ASP A 113 18.54 -17.70 -10.97
N PHE A 114 18.79 -16.46 -11.36
CA PHE A 114 19.43 -15.47 -10.48
C PHE A 114 18.55 -15.09 -9.29
N LEU A 115 17.26 -14.81 -9.53
CA LEU A 115 16.30 -14.41 -8.49
C LEU A 115 16.08 -15.53 -7.46
N LEU A 116 15.94 -16.77 -7.93
CA LEU A 116 15.80 -17.99 -7.13
C LEU A 116 17.13 -18.55 -6.64
N ARG A 117 18.25 -17.87 -6.91
CA ARG A 117 19.58 -18.20 -6.41
C ARG A 117 20.10 -19.58 -6.84
N ARG A 118 19.73 -20.06 -8.04
CA ARG A 118 20.20 -21.34 -8.61
C ARG A 118 21.59 -21.22 -9.23
N ASN A 119 21.87 -20.08 -9.87
CA ASN A 119 23.15 -19.80 -10.54
C ASN A 119 23.93 -18.71 -9.78
N GLN A 120 24.24 -18.95 -8.50
CA GLN A 120 25.01 -18.00 -7.71
C GLN A 120 26.49 -18.03 -8.13
N PRO A 121 27.10 -16.88 -8.43
CA PRO A 121 28.55 -16.78 -8.59
C PRO A 121 29.24 -17.09 -7.25
N PRO A 122 30.54 -17.44 -7.28
CA PRO A 122 31.28 -17.76 -6.07
C PRO A 122 31.15 -16.67 -5.01
N SER A 123 30.81 -17.09 -3.79
CA SER A 123 30.88 -16.20 -2.63
C SER A 123 32.34 -16.01 -2.24
N ARG A 124 32.68 -14.85 -1.68
CA ARG A 124 34.01 -14.59 -1.12
C ARG A 124 34.34 -15.72 -0.13
N SER A 125 35.36 -16.53 -0.42
CA SER A 125 35.66 -17.72 0.40
C SER A 125 35.96 -17.32 1.85
N GLY A 126 35.30 -17.99 2.80
CA GLY A 126 35.42 -17.72 4.23
C GLY A 126 36.86 -17.84 4.75
N GLY A 127 37.24 -16.89 5.61
CA GLY A 127 38.36 -17.10 6.52
C GLY A 127 37.90 -17.98 7.67
N GLY A 128 38.54 -19.14 7.85
CA GLY A 128 38.42 -19.95 9.07
C GLY A 128 38.94 -19.20 10.28
N GLY A 129 38.06 -18.42 10.91
CA GLY A 129 38.27 -17.80 12.21
C GLY A 129 37.09 -18.14 13.10
N THR A 130 37.33 -18.97 14.10
CA THR A 130 36.48 -19.05 15.29
C THR A 130 36.31 -17.63 15.85
N GLY A 131 35.19 -16.95 15.58
CA GLY A 131 34.91 -15.66 16.24
C GLY A 131 34.32 -14.51 15.41
N ALA A 132 33.71 -14.74 14.25
CA ALA A 132 32.70 -13.79 13.75
C ALA A 132 31.33 -14.40 14.03
N THR A 133 30.51 -13.75 14.85
CA THR A 133 29.19 -14.27 15.19
C THR A 133 28.32 -14.33 13.93
N ASP A 134 28.23 -15.52 13.34
CA ASP A 134 27.37 -15.85 12.19
C ASP A 134 25.91 -15.86 12.65
N HIS A 135 25.41 -14.67 13.00
CA HIS A 135 24.02 -14.51 13.40
C HIS A 135 23.16 -14.61 12.14
N PRO A 136 22.12 -15.46 12.13
CA PRO A 136 21.19 -15.52 11.02
C PRO A 136 20.62 -14.13 10.75
N ARG A 137 20.86 -13.61 9.54
CA ARG A 137 20.33 -12.32 9.11
C ARG A 137 18.88 -12.53 8.75
N TYR A 138 17.97 -11.74 9.31
CA TYR A 138 16.55 -11.81 8.99
C TYR A 138 16.10 -10.53 8.31
N PHE A 139 15.17 -10.65 7.36
CA PHE A 139 14.59 -9.49 6.69
C PHE A 139 13.07 -9.50 6.83
N PHE A 140 12.51 -8.31 6.94
CA PHE A 140 11.07 -8.09 7.03
C PHE A 140 10.39 -8.56 5.75
N ASN A 141 9.49 -9.53 5.86
CA ASN A 141 8.76 -10.11 4.74
C ASN A 141 7.47 -9.33 4.40
N GLY A 142 7.46 -8.03 4.64
CA GLY A 142 6.28 -7.20 4.44
C GLY A 142 5.13 -7.52 5.40
N PHE A 143 3.98 -6.92 5.11
CA PHE A 143 2.77 -7.06 5.93
C PHE A 143 1.84 -8.11 5.32
N GLY A 144 1.88 -9.34 5.84
CA GLY A 144 0.82 -10.32 5.57
C GLY A 144 -0.44 -9.96 6.37
N PHE A 145 -1.63 -10.09 5.79
CA PHE A 145 -2.89 -9.85 6.50
C PHE A 145 -3.54 -11.17 6.91
N LEU A 146 -4.09 -11.19 8.12
CA LEU A 146 -4.97 -12.28 8.53
C LEU A 146 -6.33 -12.04 7.87
N ASN A 147 -6.67 -12.90 6.91
CA ASN A 147 -7.96 -12.90 6.24
C ASN A 147 -8.73 -14.17 6.60
N ASP A 148 -10.06 -14.13 6.49
CA ASP A 148 -10.91 -15.30 6.51
C ASP A 148 -10.86 -16.05 5.16
N HIS A 149 -11.64 -17.13 5.08
CA HIS A 149 -11.73 -17.98 3.90
C HIS A 149 -12.40 -17.31 2.69
N GLU A 150 -13.11 -16.20 2.89
CA GLU A 150 -13.74 -15.40 1.83
C GLU A 150 -12.82 -14.25 1.37
N GLY A 151 -11.70 -14.03 2.07
CA GLY A 151 -10.70 -13.02 1.74
C GLY A 151 -10.86 -11.70 2.48
N TYR A 152 -11.83 -11.57 3.40
CA TYR A 152 -12.00 -10.38 4.24
C TYR A 152 -11.09 -10.40 5.46
N PRO A 153 -10.83 -9.26 6.12
CA PRO A 153 -10.02 -9.25 7.34
C PRO A 153 -10.62 -10.16 8.43
N GLY A 154 -9.80 -11.05 9.00
CA GLY A 154 -10.19 -12.12 9.92
C GLY A 154 -10.58 -11.67 11.33
N ILE A 155 -11.08 -10.45 11.48
CA ILE A 155 -11.66 -9.92 12.72
C ILE A 155 -13.02 -9.28 12.43
N LYS A 156 -13.86 -9.08 13.45
CA LYS A 156 -15.16 -8.44 13.27
C LYS A 156 -15.02 -6.99 12.75
N PRO A 157 -15.82 -6.56 11.75
CA PRO A 157 -15.85 -5.17 11.29
C PRO A 157 -16.29 -4.19 12.40
N PRO A 158 -15.99 -2.88 12.27
CA PRO A 158 -15.49 -2.22 11.07
C PRO A 158 -13.97 -2.36 10.86
N TRP A 159 -13.55 -2.57 9.61
CA TRP A 159 -12.14 -2.75 9.21
C TRP A 159 -11.44 -1.45 8.82
N GLY A 160 -12.20 -0.47 8.35
CA GLY A 160 -11.74 0.89 8.03
C GLY A 160 -12.54 1.92 8.81
N LEU A 161 -11.87 2.95 9.32
CA LEU A 161 -12.48 3.99 10.14
C LEU A 161 -11.96 5.37 9.78
N LEU A 162 -12.86 6.36 9.83
CA LEU A 162 -12.53 7.76 10.07
C LEU A 162 -12.83 8.06 11.54
N ASN A 163 -11.89 8.68 12.23
CA ASN A 163 -12.00 9.00 13.65
C ASN A 163 -11.85 10.50 13.85
N CYS A 164 -12.56 11.04 14.85
CA CYS A 164 -12.34 12.38 15.35
C CYS A 164 -11.85 12.34 16.79
N TYR A 165 -10.77 13.07 17.05
CA TYR A 165 -10.20 13.27 18.37
C TYR A 165 -10.25 14.74 18.75
N ASP A 166 -10.47 15.03 20.03
CA ASP A 166 -10.21 16.35 20.60
C ASP A 166 -8.71 16.42 20.97
N LEU A 167 -7.98 17.33 20.35
CA LEU A 167 -6.54 17.51 20.58
C LEU A 167 -6.22 18.11 21.95
N ASN A 168 -7.18 18.80 22.58
CA ASN A 168 -6.97 19.37 23.91
C ASN A 168 -7.00 18.29 24.99
N THR A 169 -7.83 17.27 24.82
CA THR A 169 -8.06 16.22 25.83
C THR A 169 -7.52 14.85 25.43
N GLY A 170 -7.18 14.63 24.15
CA GLY A 170 -6.81 13.34 23.60
C GLY A 170 -7.98 12.34 23.50
N LYS A 171 -9.21 12.76 23.78
CA LYS A 171 -10.39 11.89 23.76
C LYS A 171 -10.94 11.72 22.36
N ILE A 172 -11.56 10.56 22.13
CA ILE A 172 -12.30 10.27 20.90
C ILE A 172 -13.68 10.91 21.03
N LEU A 173 -14.04 11.73 20.04
CA LEU A 173 -15.37 12.32 19.92
C LEU A 173 -16.31 11.37 19.18
N TRP A 174 -15.88 10.82 18.05
CA TRP A 174 -16.66 9.86 17.28
C TRP A 174 -15.78 8.97 16.39
N ARG A 175 -16.38 7.88 15.89
CA ARG A 175 -15.79 6.96 14.90
C ARG A 175 -16.83 6.53 13.88
N SER A 176 -16.46 6.57 12.61
CA SER A 176 -17.35 6.22 11.49
C SER A 176 -16.69 5.20 10.57
N PRO A 177 -17.39 4.12 10.15
CA PRO A 177 -16.87 3.19 9.15
C PRO A 177 -16.53 3.91 7.85
N LEU A 178 -15.27 3.78 7.42
CA LEU A 178 -14.74 4.37 6.20
C LEU A 178 -14.58 3.29 5.14
N GLY A 179 -15.30 3.46 4.02
CA GLY A 179 -15.39 2.48 2.96
C GLY A 179 -16.45 1.43 3.19
N GLU A 180 -16.72 0.66 2.15
CA GLU A 180 -17.65 -0.47 2.15
C GLU A 180 -17.20 -1.53 1.14
N HIS A 181 -17.72 -2.72 1.35
CA HIS A 181 -17.60 -3.85 0.43
C HIS A 181 -18.94 -3.98 -0.32
N PRO A 182 -19.04 -3.63 -1.62
CA PRO A 182 -20.31 -3.60 -2.34
C PRO A 182 -21.09 -4.91 -2.27
N GLU A 183 -20.39 -6.04 -2.28
CA GLU A 183 -20.92 -7.39 -2.12
C GLU A 183 -21.56 -7.63 -0.75
N LEU A 184 -20.92 -7.18 0.34
CA LEU A 184 -21.45 -7.30 1.70
C LEU A 184 -22.62 -6.33 1.93
N ALA A 185 -22.53 -5.13 1.37
CA ALA A 185 -23.63 -4.15 1.40
C ALA A 185 -24.87 -4.69 0.68
N LYS A 186 -24.71 -5.31 -0.49
CA LYS A 186 -25.80 -5.99 -1.23
C LYS A 186 -26.43 -7.14 -0.43
N ALA A 187 -25.64 -7.84 0.37
CA ALA A 187 -26.12 -8.88 1.28
C ALA A 187 -26.83 -8.32 2.54
N GLY A 188 -26.97 -6.99 2.66
CA GLY A 188 -27.67 -6.35 3.77
C GLY A 188 -26.85 -6.20 5.04
N LEU A 189 -25.53 -6.40 4.98
CA LEU A 189 -24.67 -6.19 6.15
C LEU A 189 -24.50 -4.69 6.42
N PRO A 190 -24.39 -4.29 7.70
CA PRO A 190 -24.01 -2.92 8.05
C PRO A 190 -22.67 -2.54 7.42
N LYS A 191 -22.46 -1.24 7.22
CA LYS A 191 -21.22 -0.71 6.64
C LYS A 191 -19.98 -1.23 7.39
N THR A 192 -19.24 -2.10 6.73
CA THR A 192 -18.14 -2.85 7.34
C THR A 192 -16.83 -2.06 7.39
N GLY A 193 -16.76 -0.88 6.74
CA GLY A 193 -15.47 -0.26 6.47
C GLY A 193 -14.65 -1.08 5.47
N ALA A 194 -13.65 -0.46 4.87
CA ALA A 194 -12.69 -1.13 4.00
C ALA A 194 -11.28 -0.72 4.38
N HIS A 195 -10.28 -1.53 4.03
CA HIS A 195 -8.89 -1.10 4.10
C HIS A 195 -8.76 0.22 3.33
N ASN A 196 -8.30 1.25 4.04
CA ASN A 196 -8.15 2.59 3.51
C ASN A 196 -6.70 3.08 3.58
N LEU A 197 -6.27 3.77 2.53
CA LEU A 197 -5.09 4.61 2.50
C LEU A 197 -5.48 5.90 1.78
N GLY A 198 -6.13 6.81 2.49
CA GLY A 198 -6.52 8.13 2.00
C GLY A 198 -6.43 9.19 3.09
N GLY A 199 -5.95 10.37 2.74
CA GLY A 199 -5.87 11.48 3.69
C GLY A 199 -7.22 12.19 3.85
N ALA A 200 -7.43 12.78 5.02
CA ALA A 200 -8.58 13.65 5.26
C ALA A 200 -8.25 15.12 4.96
N SER A 201 -9.27 15.92 4.68
CA SER A 201 -9.21 17.39 4.66
C SER A 201 -10.50 17.97 5.22
N VAL A 202 -10.42 19.09 5.93
CA VAL A 202 -11.58 19.69 6.60
C VAL A 202 -11.79 21.11 6.10
N THR A 203 -13.05 21.47 5.86
CA THR A 203 -13.45 22.85 5.51
C THR A 203 -13.78 23.63 6.77
N ALA A 204 -13.67 24.96 6.71
CA ALA A 204 -14.17 25.85 7.77
C ALA A 204 -15.69 25.74 7.99
N GLY A 205 -16.42 25.18 7.02
CA GLY A 205 -17.87 24.92 7.11
C GLY A 205 -18.24 23.61 7.80
N GLY A 206 -17.27 22.87 8.36
CA GLY A 206 -17.55 21.63 9.10
C GLY A 206 -17.77 20.40 8.22
N LEU A 207 -17.23 20.40 7.00
CA LEU A 207 -17.20 19.21 6.13
C LEU A 207 -15.81 18.58 6.11
N VAL A 208 -15.73 17.27 6.35
CA VAL A 208 -14.51 16.46 6.27
C VAL A 208 -14.56 15.59 5.02
N PHE A 209 -13.64 15.82 4.09
CA PHE A 209 -13.49 15.05 2.87
C PHE A 209 -12.43 13.96 3.02
N VAL A 210 -12.74 12.74 2.59
CA VAL A 210 -11.82 11.60 2.64
C VAL A 210 -12.14 10.57 1.54
N ALA A 211 -11.11 9.93 1.02
CA ALA A 211 -11.19 8.87 0.01
C ALA A 211 -10.23 7.72 0.37
N GLY A 212 -9.72 6.99 -0.63
CA GLY A 212 -8.67 6.00 -0.44
C GLY A 212 -9.18 4.63 0.01
N THR A 213 -10.41 4.27 -0.33
CA THR A 213 -11.02 2.96 -0.07
C THR A 213 -11.24 2.20 -1.37
N ALA A 214 -11.27 0.87 -1.30
CA ALA A 214 -11.39 -0.01 -2.48
C ALA A 214 -12.72 0.14 -3.26
N ASP A 215 -13.74 0.76 -2.66
CA ASP A 215 -14.98 1.14 -3.35
C ASP A 215 -14.84 2.38 -4.24
N GLU A 216 -13.67 3.01 -4.26
CA GLU A 216 -13.30 4.14 -5.13
C GLU A 216 -14.27 5.32 -4.97
N LYS A 217 -14.55 5.73 -3.74
CA LYS A 217 -15.42 6.89 -3.48
C LYS A 217 -14.70 7.99 -2.72
N LEU A 218 -14.95 9.23 -3.13
CA LEU A 218 -14.76 10.42 -2.30
C LEU A 218 -16.01 10.60 -1.43
N ARG A 219 -15.81 10.92 -0.16
CA ARG A 219 -16.89 11.10 0.82
C ARG A 219 -16.76 12.43 1.53
N ALA A 220 -17.90 12.99 1.92
CA ALA A 220 -17.99 14.11 2.84
C ALA A 220 -18.69 13.67 4.12
N PHE A 221 -18.08 13.99 5.26
CA PHE A 221 -18.61 13.73 6.59
C PHE A 221 -18.87 15.03 7.32
N ASP A 222 -19.89 15.03 8.16
CA ASP A 222 -20.11 16.08 9.14
C ASP A 222 -18.99 16.06 10.20
N ALA A 223 -18.34 17.21 10.40
CA ALA A 223 -17.17 17.36 11.27
C ALA A 223 -17.50 17.13 12.75
N GLU A 224 -18.74 17.38 13.18
CA GLU A 224 -19.15 17.30 14.57
C GLU A 224 -19.67 15.91 14.94
N THR A 225 -20.47 15.31 14.07
CA THR A 225 -21.19 14.05 14.33
C THR A 225 -20.51 12.84 13.70
N GLY A 226 -19.68 13.04 12.67
CA GLY A 226 -19.10 11.96 11.88
C GLY A 226 -20.09 11.27 10.94
N ALA A 227 -21.29 11.84 10.73
CA ALA A 227 -22.26 11.30 9.77
C ALA A 227 -21.73 11.46 8.33
N GLU A 228 -21.82 10.42 7.50
CA GLU A 228 -21.56 10.56 6.07
C GLU A 228 -22.73 11.34 5.44
N LEU A 229 -22.44 12.52 4.89
CA LEU A 229 -23.44 13.40 4.30
C LEU A 229 -23.57 13.21 2.79
N TRP A 230 -22.47 12.80 2.15
CA TRP A 230 -22.39 12.67 0.71
C TRP A 230 -21.25 11.75 0.29
N SER A 231 -21.41 11.10 -0.86
CA SER A 231 -20.32 10.42 -1.55
C SER A 231 -20.48 10.43 -3.06
N ALA A 232 -19.37 10.33 -3.78
CA ALA A 232 -19.34 10.12 -5.22
C ALA A 232 -18.31 9.07 -5.61
N LYS A 233 -18.68 8.27 -6.61
CA LYS A 233 -17.77 7.32 -7.27
C LYS A 233 -16.70 8.10 -8.04
N LEU A 234 -15.45 7.75 -7.80
CA LEU A 234 -14.28 8.16 -8.53
C LEU A 234 -13.98 7.13 -9.64
N PRO A 235 -13.28 7.53 -10.70
CA PRO A 235 -12.80 6.58 -11.71
C PRO A 235 -11.77 5.59 -11.15
N PHE A 236 -11.07 5.94 -10.07
CA PHE A 236 -10.07 5.11 -9.38
C PHE A 236 -10.03 5.40 -7.86
N ALA A 237 -9.33 4.57 -7.08
CA ALA A 237 -9.39 4.54 -5.60
C ALA A 237 -9.08 5.86 -4.85
N GLY A 238 -8.29 6.75 -5.45
CA GLY A 238 -8.02 8.10 -4.91
C GLY A 238 -7.40 8.10 -3.51
N THR A 239 -6.11 7.78 -3.43
CA THR A 239 -5.38 7.58 -2.17
C THR A 239 -4.74 8.85 -1.57
N ALA A 240 -4.87 10.00 -2.24
CA ALA A 240 -4.36 11.27 -1.75
C ALA A 240 -5.35 11.98 -0.82
N ALA A 241 -4.84 12.90 0.00
CA ALA A 241 -5.69 13.87 0.68
C ALA A 241 -6.35 14.80 -0.36
N PRO A 242 -7.68 15.01 -0.33
CA PRO A 242 -8.34 15.96 -1.23
C PRO A 242 -7.85 17.39 -0.97
N ALA A 243 -7.58 18.17 -2.01
CA ALA A 243 -7.27 19.59 -1.87
C ALA A 243 -8.55 20.43 -1.96
N ILE A 244 -8.64 21.47 -1.14
CA ILE A 244 -9.79 22.38 -1.08
C ILE A 244 -9.31 23.77 -1.49
N TYR A 245 -10.03 24.41 -2.41
CA TYR A 245 -9.69 25.74 -2.92
C TYR A 245 -10.95 26.54 -3.27
N GLU A 246 -10.81 27.84 -3.42
CA GLU A 246 -11.90 28.74 -3.79
C GLU A 246 -11.57 29.46 -5.10
N VAL A 247 -12.54 29.55 -6.02
CA VAL A 247 -12.45 30.35 -7.25
C VAL A 247 -13.74 31.14 -7.39
N ASN A 248 -13.62 32.46 -7.56
CA ASN A 248 -14.75 33.37 -7.72
C ASN A 248 -15.83 33.20 -6.63
N GLY A 249 -15.42 33.04 -5.37
CA GLY A 249 -16.34 32.88 -4.23
C GLY A 249 -16.98 31.49 -4.08
N ARG A 250 -16.66 30.53 -4.98
CA ARG A 250 -17.16 29.15 -4.91
C ARG A 250 -16.05 28.21 -4.46
N GLN A 251 -16.36 27.36 -3.48
CA GLN A 251 -15.42 26.36 -2.97
C GLN A 251 -15.48 25.08 -3.82
N PHE A 252 -14.30 24.49 -4.04
CA PHE A 252 -14.08 23.27 -4.79
C PHE A 252 -13.23 22.30 -3.98
N VAL A 253 -13.45 21.02 -4.23
CA VAL A 253 -12.65 19.91 -3.71
C VAL A 253 -12.10 19.15 -4.91
N VAL A 254 -10.78 18.99 -4.99
CA VAL A 254 -10.13 18.20 -6.04
C VAL A 254 -9.36 17.05 -5.42
N ILE A 255 -9.40 15.90 -6.08
CA ILE A 255 -8.63 14.72 -5.68
C ILE A 255 -7.94 14.09 -6.89
N THR A 256 -6.71 13.62 -6.68
CA THR A 256 -6.04 12.70 -7.59
C THR A 256 -6.58 11.29 -7.37
N ALA A 257 -7.40 10.81 -8.29
CA ALA A 257 -7.81 9.43 -8.38
C ALA A 257 -6.74 8.62 -9.12
N THR A 258 -5.84 8.01 -8.35
CA THR A 258 -4.80 7.12 -8.89
C THR A 258 -5.20 5.67 -8.63
N GLY A 259 -5.46 4.95 -9.72
CA GLY A 259 -5.69 3.52 -9.79
C GLY A 259 -4.38 2.75 -9.83
N GLY A 260 -4.39 1.54 -9.29
CA GLY A 260 -3.16 0.83 -8.94
C GLY A 260 -2.58 1.32 -7.60
N GLY A 261 -1.65 0.56 -7.02
CA GLY A 261 -1.12 0.82 -5.67
C GLY A 261 -1.73 -0.07 -4.58
N ARG A 262 -1.55 0.30 -3.29
CA ARG A 262 -1.82 -0.58 -2.12
C ARG A 262 -3.30 -0.79 -1.77
N VAL A 263 -4.17 0.17 -2.10
CA VAL A 263 -5.64 0.00 -1.89
C VAL A 263 -6.23 -0.79 -3.04
N GLY A 264 -5.82 -0.47 -4.28
CA GLY A 264 -6.45 -1.00 -5.47
C GLY A 264 -7.93 -0.60 -5.57
N GLY A 265 -8.60 -1.13 -6.58
CA GLY A 265 -10.01 -0.89 -6.84
C GLY A 265 -10.44 -1.69 -8.06
N ALA A 266 -11.75 -1.89 -8.22
CA ALA A 266 -12.29 -2.66 -9.32
C ALA A 266 -11.93 -2.08 -10.70
N SER A 267 -11.61 -0.78 -10.77
CA SER A 267 -11.31 -0.08 -12.02
C SER A 267 -9.86 -0.27 -12.49
N GLY A 268 -8.99 -0.91 -11.70
CA GLY A 268 -7.61 -1.22 -12.08
C GLY A 268 -6.67 -0.01 -12.07
N PRO A 269 -5.55 -0.05 -12.83
CA PRO A 269 -4.59 1.04 -12.91
C PRO A 269 -5.09 2.22 -13.77
N GLY A 270 -4.70 3.44 -13.42
CA GLY A 270 -4.98 4.66 -14.20
C GLY A 270 -4.88 5.92 -13.34
N ASP A 271 -4.91 7.10 -13.94
CA ASP A 271 -4.79 8.36 -13.20
C ASP A 271 -5.81 9.39 -13.69
N ALA A 272 -6.44 10.10 -12.75
CA ALA A 272 -7.35 11.20 -13.05
C ALA A 272 -7.34 12.26 -11.95
N TYR A 273 -7.60 13.52 -12.33
CA TYR A 273 -7.99 14.57 -11.39
C TYR A 273 -9.50 14.73 -11.46
N VAL A 274 -10.18 14.66 -10.31
CA VAL A 274 -11.63 14.85 -10.21
C VAL A 274 -11.91 16.03 -9.31
N ALA A 275 -12.65 17.02 -9.82
CA ALA A 275 -13.05 18.20 -9.07
C ALA A 275 -14.56 18.21 -8.83
N PHE A 276 -14.95 18.51 -7.60
CA PHE A 276 -16.32 18.71 -7.16
C PHE A 276 -16.48 20.15 -6.70
N ALA A 277 -17.64 20.73 -6.98
CA ALA A 277 -17.94 22.09 -6.56
C ALA A 277 -19.00 22.05 -5.45
N LEU A 278 -18.74 22.73 -4.35
CA LEU A 278 -19.77 22.92 -3.32
C LEU A 278 -20.90 23.80 -3.89
N PRO A 279 -22.11 23.75 -3.29
CA PRO A 279 -23.16 24.71 -3.60
C PRO A 279 -22.64 26.15 -3.52
N PRO A 280 -23.12 27.06 -4.39
CA PRO A 280 -22.86 28.49 -4.22
C PRO A 280 -23.30 28.95 -2.82
N ARG A 281 -22.56 29.91 -2.25
CA ARG A 281 -23.01 30.63 -1.05
C ARG A 281 -24.22 31.51 -1.39
#